data_AF-A0A9E6FEU4-F1
#
_entry.id   AF-A0A9E6FEU4-F1
#
_cell.length_a   1.000
_cell.length_b   1.000
_cell.length_c   1.000
_cell.angle_alpha   90.00
_cell.angle_beta   90.00
_cell.angle_gamma   90.00
#
_symmetry.space_group_name_H-M   'P 1'
#
loop_
_entity.id
_entity.type
_entity.pdbx_description
1 polymer ?
#
loop_
_entity_poly.entity_id
_entity_poly.type
_entity_poly.pdbx_seq_one_letter_code
_entity_poly.pdbx_strand_id
1 'polypeptide(L)'
;MKNVLLKSVFIIFSLFIGIFSTQADNTITIKELQKNIQTLTEEKKSKWESFRQENGKINNFIEVNLDNDSLLKIEEFVNSYYSKKDELEKKIEEKAKQSEDIKELKEEILKIKLDLYKKFVPYIKKDQLQEYLSYIKGNIETEITDKNIKEEIIKNQEIINKRISEIKEKIEENKKVLEAKIEEAVKQKLEEKIKIIRENEKFKKLSEESKRSIFESTLKRIVAKKEILEKIENKTSIVQKKIEVYEIVEKRLKEVIKSL
;
A
#
# COMPACT_ATOMS: atom_id res chain seq x y z
N MET A 1 -30.09 63.33 -14.68
CA MET A 1 -30.74 62.52 -13.62
C MET A 1 -30.03 61.18 -13.45
N LYS A 2 -28.82 61.25 -12.90
CA LYS A 2 -28.01 60.14 -12.37
C LYS A 2 -27.35 60.79 -11.15
N ASN A 3 -27.36 60.14 -9.98
CA ASN A 3 -26.76 60.57 -8.69
C ASN A 3 -27.70 60.83 -7.49
N VAL A 4 -28.87 60.20 -7.40
CA VAL A 4 -29.67 60.23 -6.15
C VAL A 4 -29.91 58.85 -5.52
N LEU A 5 -29.66 57.73 -6.22
CA LEU A 5 -29.88 56.37 -5.68
C LEU A 5 -28.65 55.71 -5.02
N LEU A 6 -27.47 56.33 -5.05
CA LEU A 6 -26.25 55.75 -4.46
C LEU A 6 -25.97 56.21 -3.03
N LYS A 7 -26.73 57.17 -2.49
CA LYS A 7 -26.53 57.71 -1.12
C LYS A 7 -27.51 57.17 -0.08
N SER A 8 -28.53 56.42 -0.48
CA SER A 8 -29.50 55.81 0.44
C SER A 8 -29.20 54.35 0.81
N VAL A 9 -28.26 53.68 0.13
CA VAL A 9 -27.84 52.30 0.47
C VAL A 9 -26.65 52.27 1.46
N PHE A 10 -25.95 53.39 1.64
CA PHE A 10 -24.79 53.45 2.55
C PHE A 10 -25.13 53.85 4.00
N ILE A 11 -26.38 54.24 4.29
CA ILE A 11 -26.79 54.73 5.61
C ILE A 11 -27.54 53.67 6.44
N ILE A 12 -27.96 52.55 5.85
CA ILE A 12 -28.63 51.47 6.60
C ILE A 12 -27.61 50.47 7.18
N PHE A 13 -26.34 50.50 6.73
CA PHE A 13 -25.28 49.64 7.27
C PHE A 13 -24.51 50.25 8.45
N SER A 14 -24.84 51.49 8.88
CA SER A 14 -24.12 52.20 9.95
C SER A 14 -24.91 52.33 11.25
N LEU A 15 -26.00 51.58 11.45
CA LEU A 15 -26.89 51.75 12.61
C LEU A 15 -27.20 50.49 13.43
N PHE A 16 -26.38 49.44 13.35
CA PHE A 16 -26.38 48.36 14.35
C PHE A 16 -24.96 47.97 14.80
N ILE A 17 -24.09 48.98 14.91
CA ILE A 17 -22.89 48.90 15.78
C ILE A 17 -23.18 49.85 16.94
N GLY A 18 -23.78 49.32 18.00
CA GLY A 18 -24.07 50.10 19.19
C GLY A 18 -24.82 49.27 20.22
N ILE A 19 -24.11 48.93 21.30
CA ILE A 19 -24.55 48.28 22.54
C ILE A 19 -24.28 46.77 22.60
N PHE A 20 -23.02 46.43 22.90
CA PHE A 20 -22.66 45.81 24.19
C PHE A 20 -21.18 46.08 24.45
N SER A 21 -20.90 46.95 25.40
CA SER A 21 -19.58 47.11 26.02
C SER A 21 -19.44 46.10 27.15
N THR A 22 -18.48 45.18 27.06
CA THR A 22 -17.76 44.64 28.22
C THR A 22 -16.35 44.24 27.79
N GLN A 23 -15.37 44.68 28.58
CA GLN A 23 -13.94 44.50 28.39
C GLN A 23 -13.53 43.04 28.10
N ALA A 24 -12.82 42.85 26.98
CA ALA A 24 -11.72 41.91 26.84
C ALA A 24 -10.89 42.37 25.64
N ASP A 25 -9.62 42.73 25.87
CA ASP A 25 -8.66 43.04 24.82
C ASP A 25 -8.48 41.82 23.91
N ASN A 26 -9.15 41.84 22.77
CA ASN A 26 -8.88 41.01 21.60
C ASN A 26 -9.51 41.71 20.39
N THR A 27 -8.99 42.89 20.03
CA THR A 27 -9.36 43.57 18.79
C THR A 27 -8.77 42.83 17.61
N ILE A 28 -9.51 41.82 17.13
CA ILE A 28 -9.29 41.20 15.83
C ILE A 28 -9.38 42.31 14.78
N THR A 29 -8.32 42.51 14.01
CA THR A 29 -8.28 43.58 13.00
C THR A 29 -9.31 43.30 11.89
N ILE A 30 -9.81 44.34 11.19
CA ILE A 30 -10.72 44.18 10.04
C ILE A 30 -10.14 43.21 9.00
N LYS A 31 -8.81 43.19 8.85
CA LYS A 31 -8.09 42.29 7.95
C LYS A 31 -8.07 40.84 8.44
N GLU A 32 -7.96 40.62 9.74
CA GLU A 32 -8.11 39.28 10.34
C GLU A 32 -9.57 38.82 10.33
N LEU A 33 -10.54 39.70 10.53
CA LEU A 33 -11.95 39.39 10.34
C LEU A 33 -12.24 39.00 8.89
N GLN A 34 -11.72 39.74 7.91
CA GLN A 34 -11.84 39.40 6.49
C GLN A 34 -11.16 38.07 6.18
N LYS A 35 -9.95 37.82 6.73
CA LYS A 35 -9.25 36.56 6.57
C LYS A 35 -10.02 35.41 7.21
N ASN A 36 -10.52 35.56 8.43
CA ASN A 36 -11.31 34.54 9.13
C ASN A 36 -12.65 34.30 8.42
N ILE A 37 -13.31 35.33 7.90
CA ILE A 37 -14.49 35.19 7.05
C ILE A 37 -14.12 34.43 5.78
N GLN A 38 -13.00 34.74 5.14
CA GLN A 38 -12.55 34.06 3.93
C GLN A 38 -12.16 32.60 4.21
N THR A 39 -11.48 32.30 5.31
CA THR A 39 -11.20 30.93 5.78
C THR A 39 -12.49 30.19 6.13
N LEU A 40 -13.44 30.83 6.81
CA LEU A 40 -14.77 30.26 7.08
C LEU A 40 -15.58 30.06 5.80
N THR A 41 -15.35 30.87 4.76
CA THR A 41 -16.02 30.76 3.45
C THR A 41 -15.34 29.70 2.57
N GLU A 42 -14.02 29.50 2.70
CA GLU A 42 -13.27 28.42 2.03
C GLU A 42 -13.40 27.06 2.76
N GLU A 43 -13.48 27.03 4.08
CA GLU A 43 -13.90 25.85 4.88
C GLU A 43 -15.39 25.55 4.67
N LYS A 44 -16.23 26.59 4.41
CA LYS A 44 -17.54 26.46 3.77
C LYS A 44 -17.46 26.36 2.24
N LYS A 45 -16.43 25.74 1.66
CA LYS A 45 -16.73 24.82 0.54
C LYS A 45 -17.63 23.76 1.13
N SER A 46 -18.93 24.04 1.12
CA SER A 46 -19.92 23.31 1.89
C SER A 46 -19.77 21.82 1.61
N LYS A 47 -19.90 20.95 2.62
CA LYS A 47 -19.99 19.50 2.41
C LYS A 47 -21.11 19.16 1.41
N TRP A 48 -22.08 20.07 1.26
CA TRP A 48 -23.05 20.09 0.17
C TRP A 48 -22.42 20.17 -1.23
N GLU A 49 -21.44 21.04 -1.48
CA GLU A 49 -20.71 21.14 -2.75
C GLU A 49 -20.02 19.81 -3.10
N SER A 50 -19.33 19.20 -2.14
CA SER A 50 -18.67 17.89 -2.30
C SER A 50 -19.70 16.79 -2.55
N PHE A 51 -20.78 16.77 -1.78
CA PHE A 51 -21.89 15.84 -1.98
C PHE A 51 -22.48 15.96 -3.37
N ARG A 52 -22.68 17.19 -3.86
CA ARG A 52 -23.18 17.47 -5.20
C ARG A 52 -22.22 16.97 -6.27
N GLN A 53 -20.92 17.10 -6.09
CA GLN A 53 -19.94 16.57 -7.06
C GLN A 53 -19.95 15.03 -7.08
N GLU A 54 -19.96 14.40 -5.91
CA GLU A 54 -20.02 12.94 -5.76
C GLU A 54 -21.35 12.35 -6.27
N ASN A 55 -22.44 13.11 -6.16
CA ASN A 55 -23.81 12.69 -6.48
C ASN A 55 -24.42 13.54 -7.60
N GLY A 56 -23.63 13.93 -8.60
CA GLY A 56 -23.87 14.94 -9.65
C GLY A 56 -25.29 15.15 -10.20
N LYS A 57 -26.14 14.12 -10.22
CA LYS A 57 -27.52 14.21 -10.72
C LYS A 57 -28.54 14.64 -9.67
N ILE A 58 -28.18 14.67 -8.38
CA ILE A 58 -29.12 14.93 -7.28
C ILE A 58 -29.79 16.31 -7.40
N ASN A 59 -29.05 17.31 -7.89
CA ASN A 59 -29.57 18.66 -8.11
C ASN A 59 -30.70 18.74 -9.14
N ASN A 60 -30.76 17.79 -10.07
CA ASN A 60 -31.79 17.78 -11.11
C ASN A 60 -33.17 17.52 -10.50
N PHE A 61 -33.20 16.79 -9.37
CA PHE A 61 -34.41 16.39 -8.68
C PHE A 61 -34.87 17.40 -7.64
N ILE A 62 -33.99 18.26 -7.10
CA ILE A 62 -34.32 19.22 -6.04
C ILE A 62 -35.13 20.40 -6.61
N GLU A 63 -36.10 20.89 -5.84
CA GLU A 63 -36.89 22.07 -6.20
C GLU A 63 -36.00 23.32 -6.41
N VAL A 64 -36.34 24.11 -7.42
CA VAL A 64 -35.49 25.24 -7.88
C VAL A 64 -35.68 26.50 -7.02
N ASN A 65 -36.80 26.61 -6.30
CA ASN A 65 -37.20 27.80 -5.54
C ASN A 65 -37.37 27.49 -4.04
N LEU A 66 -36.40 26.79 -3.45
CA LEU A 66 -36.40 26.56 -2.01
C LEU A 66 -36.14 27.86 -1.24
N ASP A 67 -36.85 28.04 -0.14
CA ASP A 67 -36.59 29.12 0.81
C ASP A 67 -35.26 28.87 1.55
N ASN A 68 -34.74 29.91 2.20
CA ASN A 68 -33.47 29.84 2.92
C ASN A 68 -33.46 28.81 4.04
N ASP A 69 -34.58 28.58 4.74
CA ASP A 69 -34.65 27.59 5.81
C ASP A 69 -34.60 26.17 5.24
N SER A 70 -35.25 25.95 4.10
CA SER A 70 -35.18 24.69 3.35
C SER A 70 -33.78 24.39 2.85
N LEU A 71 -33.07 25.39 2.32
CA LEU A 71 -31.67 25.26 1.90
C LEU A 71 -30.74 24.94 3.08
N LEU A 72 -30.93 25.62 4.23
CA LEU A 72 -30.17 25.35 5.45
C LEU A 72 -30.40 23.92 5.96
N LYS A 73 -31.64 23.44 5.94
CA LYS A 73 -31.95 22.05 6.33
C LYS A 73 -31.26 21.01 5.44
N ILE A 74 -31.25 21.23 4.13
CA ILE A 74 -30.54 20.35 3.18
C ILE A 74 -29.04 20.31 3.53
N GLU A 75 -28.44 21.48 3.79
CA GLU A 75 -27.04 21.58 4.18
C GLU A 75 -26.77 20.87 5.52
N GLU A 76 -27.63 21.05 6.52
CA GLU A 76 -27.55 20.36 7.81
C GLU A 76 -27.63 18.83 7.67
N PHE A 77 -28.51 18.31 6.81
CA PHE A 77 -28.61 16.86 6.57
C PHE A 77 -27.32 16.29 6.01
N VAL A 78 -26.73 16.98 5.03
CA VAL A 78 -25.48 16.56 4.38
C VAL A 78 -24.32 16.63 5.37
N ASN A 79 -24.23 17.72 6.14
CA ASN A 79 -23.23 17.88 7.18
C ASN A 79 -23.32 16.77 8.22
N SER A 80 -24.52 16.45 8.68
CA SER A 80 -24.77 15.36 9.62
C SER A 80 -24.36 14.00 9.06
N TYR A 81 -24.64 13.72 7.79
CA TYR A 81 -24.23 12.50 7.11
C TYR A 81 -22.71 12.35 7.09
N TYR A 82 -21.96 13.34 6.59
CA TYR A 82 -20.50 13.23 6.53
C TYR A 82 -19.88 13.13 7.92
N SER A 83 -20.36 13.89 8.90
CA SER A 83 -19.82 13.79 10.26
C SER A 83 -19.96 12.37 10.83
N LYS A 84 -21.09 11.70 10.59
CA LYS A 84 -21.29 10.29 10.99
C LYS A 84 -20.47 9.32 10.13
N LYS A 85 -20.38 9.55 8.83
CA LYS A 85 -19.57 8.74 7.90
C LYS A 85 -18.10 8.76 8.31
N ASP A 86 -17.55 9.95 8.56
CA ASP A 86 -16.15 10.13 8.95
C ASP A 86 -15.84 9.44 10.29
N GLU A 87 -16.79 9.44 11.24
CA GLU A 87 -16.66 8.71 12.51
C GLU A 87 -16.64 7.19 12.28
N LEU A 88 -17.54 6.67 11.44
CA LEU A 88 -17.60 5.24 11.12
C LEU A 88 -16.38 4.79 10.32
N GLU A 89 -15.86 5.61 9.41
CA GLU A 89 -14.65 5.31 8.64
C GLU A 89 -13.42 5.20 9.55
N LYS A 90 -13.27 6.09 10.53
CA LYS A 90 -12.21 5.97 11.55
C LYS A 90 -12.31 4.65 12.34
N LYS A 91 -13.51 4.27 12.77
CA LYS A 91 -13.73 2.97 13.45
C LYS A 91 -13.40 1.78 12.56
N ILE A 92 -13.73 1.86 11.27
CA ILE A 92 -13.37 0.83 10.28
C ILE A 92 -11.86 0.70 10.17
N GLU A 93 -11.12 1.81 10.07
CA GLU A 93 -9.66 1.78 9.99
C GLU A 93 -9.01 1.18 11.24
N GLU A 94 -9.51 1.52 12.43
CA GLU A 94 -9.04 0.97 13.69
C GLU A 94 -9.29 -0.54 13.79
N LYS A 95 -10.51 -0.99 13.49
CA LYS A 95 -10.87 -2.42 13.48
C LYS A 95 -10.12 -3.22 12.41
N ALA A 96 -9.94 -2.65 11.22
CA ALA A 96 -9.20 -3.29 10.15
C ALA A 96 -7.73 -3.54 10.54
N LYS A 97 -7.09 -2.58 11.24
CA LYS A 97 -5.73 -2.76 11.79
C LYS A 97 -5.66 -3.89 12.81
N GLN A 98 -6.74 -4.13 13.54
CA GLN A 98 -6.88 -5.21 14.52
C GLN A 98 -7.37 -6.52 13.90
N SER A 99 -7.53 -6.58 12.57
CA SER A 99 -8.08 -7.73 11.83
C SER A 99 -9.48 -8.15 12.32
N GLU A 100 -10.26 -7.21 12.84
CA GLU A 100 -11.64 -7.44 13.26
C GLU A 100 -12.63 -7.31 12.09
N ASP A 101 -13.82 -7.93 12.23
CA ASP A 101 -14.90 -7.77 11.25
C ASP A 101 -15.43 -6.33 11.24
N ILE A 102 -15.56 -5.78 10.03
CA ILE A 102 -16.00 -4.41 9.74
C ILE A 102 -17.32 -4.39 8.97
N LYS A 103 -17.95 -5.55 8.73
CA LYS A 103 -19.16 -5.67 7.90
C LYS A 103 -20.29 -4.81 8.44
N GLU A 104 -20.56 -4.86 9.74
CA GLU A 104 -21.64 -4.10 10.40
C GLU A 104 -21.45 -2.59 10.26
N LEU A 105 -20.23 -2.08 10.47
CA LEU A 105 -19.91 -0.65 10.32
C LEU A 105 -20.10 -0.18 8.88
N LYS A 106 -19.74 -1.01 7.90
CA LYS A 106 -19.98 -0.71 6.49
C LYS A 106 -21.47 -0.72 6.13
N GLU A 107 -22.26 -1.62 6.72
CA GLU A 107 -23.72 -1.61 6.57
C GLU A 107 -24.35 -0.37 7.22
N GLU A 108 -23.77 0.11 8.33
CA GLU A 108 -24.20 1.34 8.99
C GLU A 108 -23.95 2.58 8.11
N ILE A 109 -22.82 2.66 7.41
CA ILE A 109 -22.55 3.73 6.42
C ILE A 109 -23.63 3.76 5.32
N LEU A 110 -24.04 2.59 4.81
CA LEU A 110 -25.11 2.50 3.81
C LEU A 110 -26.46 2.94 4.39
N LYS A 111 -26.77 2.57 5.63
CA LYS A 111 -28.01 2.98 6.31
C LYS A 111 -28.08 4.49 6.49
N ILE A 112 -27.01 5.14 6.98
CA ILE A 112 -27.02 6.60 7.16
C ILE A 112 -27.12 7.35 5.82
N LYS A 113 -26.61 6.78 4.73
CA LYS A 113 -26.75 7.34 3.37
C LYS A 113 -28.18 7.20 2.84
N LEU A 114 -28.80 6.04 3.03
CA LEU A 114 -30.22 5.84 2.71
C LEU A 114 -31.12 6.81 3.49
N ASP A 115 -30.83 7.04 4.77
CA ASP A 115 -31.58 7.98 5.59
C ASP A 115 -31.37 9.43 5.15
N LEU A 116 -30.17 9.80 4.67
CA LEU A 116 -29.96 11.09 4.01
C LEU A 116 -30.87 11.26 2.79
N TYR A 117 -30.93 10.26 1.90
CA TYR A 117 -31.80 10.32 0.73
C TYR A 117 -33.29 10.42 1.11
N LYS A 118 -33.75 9.70 2.14
CA LYS A 118 -35.13 9.84 2.65
C LYS A 118 -35.41 11.27 3.13
N LYS A 119 -34.44 11.93 3.78
CA LYS A 119 -34.58 13.31 4.25
C LYS A 119 -34.68 14.32 3.12
N PHE A 120 -34.19 14.01 1.92
CA PHE A 120 -34.35 14.88 0.76
C PHE A 120 -35.72 14.80 0.09
N VAL A 121 -36.49 13.72 0.30
CA VAL A 121 -37.81 13.52 -0.34
C VAL A 121 -38.73 14.76 -0.28
N PRO A 122 -38.85 15.50 0.85
CA PRO A 122 -39.70 16.69 0.91
C PRO A 122 -39.26 17.85 0.00
N TYR A 123 -38.01 17.82 -0.49
CA TYR A 123 -37.38 18.86 -1.30
C TYR A 123 -37.22 18.45 -2.77
N ILE A 124 -37.75 17.28 -3.14
CA ILE A 124 -37.72 16.76 -4.51
C ILE A 124 -38.95 17.24 -5.27
N LYS A 125 -38.74 17.69 -6.51
CA LYS A 125 -39.82 18.04 -7.44
C LYS A 125 -40.79 16.86 -7.55
N LYS A 126 -42.07 17.09 -7.27
CA LYS A 126 -43.08 16.02 -7.17
C LYS A 126 -43.18 15.16 -8.43
N ASP A 127 -43.03 15.77 -9.60
CA ASP A 127 -43.04 15.12 -10.92
C ASP A 127 -41.78 14.28 -11.20
N GLN A 128 -40.72 14.44 -10.42
CA GLN A 128 -39.43 13.74 -10.57
C GLN A 128 -39.20 12.67 -9.48
N LEU A 129 -40.16 12.46 -8.58
CA LEU A 129 -39.99 11.56 -7.42
C LEU A 129 -39.67 10.11 -7.83
N GLN A 130 -40.29 9.59 -8.90
CA GLN A 130 -40.02 8.22 -9.38
C GLN A 130 -38.62 8.06 -9.97
N GLU A 131 -38.16 9.06 -10.72
CA GLU A 131 -36.80 9.09 -11.28
C GLU A 131 -35.76 9.23 -10.16
N TYR A 132 -36.07 10.01 -9.13
CA TYR A 132 -35.25 10.14 -7.93
C TYR A 132 -35.09 8.81 -7.16
N LEU A 133 -36.18 8.06 -6.96
CA LEU A 133 -36.12 6.74 -6.33
C LEU A 133 -35.29 5.75 -7.15
N SER A 134 -35.43 5.78 -8.47
CA SER A 134 -34.64 4.96 -9.39
C SER A 134 -33.14 5.32 -9.33
N TYR A 135 -32.83 6.62 -9.24
CA TYR A 135 -31.47 7.12 -9.05
C TYR A 135 -30.86 6.63 -7.72
N ILE A 136 -31.59 6.75 -6.60
CA ILE A 136 -31.12 6.27 -5.29
C ILE A 136 -30.81 4.77 -5.35
N LYS A 137 -31.72 3.98 -5.92
CA LYS A 137 -31.57 2.53 -6.03
C LYS A 137 -30.28 2.17 -6.78
N GLY A 138 -30.06 2.76 -7.96
CA GLY A 138 -28.85 2.51 -8.75
C GLY A 138 -27.56 2.95 -8.04
N ASN A 139 -27.61 4.07 -7.30
CA ASN A 139 -26.45 4.56 -6.55
C ASN A 139 -26.05 3.59 -5.41
N ILE A 140 -27.04 3.10 -4.66
CA ILE A 140 -26.81 2.12 -3.58
C ILE A 140 -26.34 0.76 -4.12
N GLU A 141 -26.92 0.27 -5.22
CA GLU A 141 -26.50 -0.98 -5.86
C GLU A 141 -25.05 -0.92 -6.38
N THR A 142 -24.64 0.23 -6.93
CA THR A 142 -23.27 0.45 -7.40
C THR A 142 -22.28 0.41 -6.24
N GLU A 143 -22.57 1.07 -5.12
CA GLU A 143 -21.68 1.05 -3.94
C GLU A 143 -21.54 -0.34 -3.31
N ILE A 144 -22.62 -1.11 -3.26
CA ILE A 144 -22.58 -2.50 -2.79
C ILE A 144 -21.67 -3.34 -3.71
N THR A 145 -21.80 -3.15 -5.03
CA THR A 145 -21.02 -3.88 -6.03
C THR A 145 -19.52 -3.53 -5.94
N ASP A 146 -19.19 -2.24 -5.88
CA ASP A 146 -17.81 -1.76 -5.75
C ASP A 146 -17.13 -2.27 -4.47
N LYS A 147 -17.88 -2.33 -3.36
CA LYS A 147 -17.40 -2.91 -2.09
C LYS A 147 -17.09 -4.40 -2.24
N ASN A 148 -17.99 -5.18 -2.84
CA ASN A 148 -17.78 -6.61 -3.05
C ASN A 148 -16.55 -6.89 -3.92
N ILE A 149 -16.37 -6.12 -5.01
CA ILE A 149 -15.20 -6.23 -5.89
C ILE A 149 -13.90 -5.94 -5.11
N LYS A 150 -13.87 -4.88 -4.28
CA LYS A 150 -12.69 -4.57 -3.45
C LYS A 150 -12.36 -5.68 -2.48
N GLU A 151 -13.37 -6.27 -1.82
CA GLU A 151 -13.17 -7.40 -0.89
C GLU A 151 -12.64 -8.65 -1.61
N GLU A 152 -13.10 -8.92 -2.83
CA GLU A 152 -12.59 -10.02 -3.66
C GLU A 152 -11.14 -9.78 -4.10
N ILE A 153 -10.78 -8.56 -4.50
CA ILE A 153 -9.40 -8.18 -4.84
C ILE A 153 -8.46 -8.41 -3.66
N ILE A 154 -8.84 -7.99 -2.45
CA ILE A 154 -8.02 -8.18 -1.24
C ILE A 154 -7.81 -9.67 -0.97
N LYS A 155 -8.88 -10.47 -0.97
CA LYS A 155 -8.79 -11.94 -0.78
C LYS A 155 -7.90 -12.60 -1.82
N ASN A 156 -8.04 -12.21 -3.09
CA ASN A 156 -7.20 -12.75 -4.17
C ASN A 156 -5.72 -12.36 -3.97
N GLN A 157 -5.45 -11.13 -3.52
CA GLN A 157 -4.09 -10.68 -3.22
C GLN A 157 -3.46 -11.47 -2.07
N GLU A 158 -4.22 -11.77 -1.00
CA GLU A 158 -3.76 -12.61 0.11
C GLU A 158 -3.42 -14.03 -0.35
N ILE A 159 -4.26 -14.63 -1.20
CA ILE A 159 -4.00 -15.95 -1.79
C ILE A 159 -2.72 -15.92 -2.64
N ILE A 160 -2.54 -14.90 -3.47
CA ILE A 160 -1.34 -14.72 -4.29
C ILE A 160 -0.10 -14.57 -3.40
N ASN A 161 -0.16 -13.73 -2.36
CA ASN A 161 0.94 -13.52 -1.44
C ASN A 161 1.34 -14.82 -0.72
N LYS A 162 0.36 -15.62 -0.28
CA LYS A 162 0.60 -16.94 0.29
C LYS A 162 1.30 -17.88 -0.69
N ARG A 163 0.82 -17.98 -1.93
CA ARG A 163 1.46 -18.80 -2.98
C ARG A 163 2.88 -18.33 -3.28
N ILE A 164 3.13 -17.02 -3.30
CA ILE A 164 4.48 -16.47 -3.48
C ILE A 164 5.40 -16.91 -2.33
N SER A 165 4.93 -16.89 -1.08
CA SER A 165 5.70 -17.39 0.07
C SER A 165 6.05 -18.86 -0.07
N GLU A 166 5.06 -19.71 -0.39
CA GLU A 166 5.26 -21.14 -0.60
C GLU A 166 6.26 -21.44 -1.74
N ILE A 167 6.20 -20.68 -2.84
CA ILE A 167 7.15 -20.80 -3.95
C ILE A 167 8.56 -20.40 -3.51
N LYS A 168 8.72 -19.32 -2.74
CA LYS A 168 10.03 -18.88 -2.24
C LYS A 168 10.67 -19.95 -1.33
N GLU A 169 9.89 -20.53 -0.43
CA GLU A 169 10.36 -21.61 0.44
C GLU A 169 10.82 -22.82 -0.38
N LYS A 170 10.04 -23.25 -1.38
CA LYS A 170 10.41 -24.35 -2.27
C LYS A 170 11.66 -24.05 -3.10
N ILE A 171 11.85 -22.81 -3.57
CA ILE A 171 13.07 -22.42 -4.29
C ILE A 171 14.28 -22.56 -3.38
N GLU A 172 14.19 -22.10 -2.14
CA GLU A 172 15.30 -22.17 -1.18
C GLU A 172 15.60 -23.62 -0.77
N GLU A 173 14.58 -24.45 -0.57
CA GLU A 173 14.75 -25.88 -0.34
C GLU A 173 15.44 -26.57 -1.52
N ASN A 174 14.94 -26.34 -2.74
CA ASN A 174 15.54 -26.91 -3.96
C ASN A 174 16.99 -26.44 -4.16
N LYS A 175 17.30 -25.19 -3.82
CA LYS A 175 18.66 -24.65 -3.88
C LYS A 175 19.58 -25.42 -2.94
N LYS A 176 19.18 -25.62 -1.67
CA LYS A 176 19.96 -26.41 -0.70
C LYS A 176 20.17 -27.85 -1.16
N VAL A 177 19.13 -28.49 -1.70
CA VAL A 177 19.23 -29.86 -2.24
C VAL A 177 20.22 -29.91 -3.42
N LEU A 178 20.16 -28.93 -4.31
CA LEU A 178 21.08 -28.86 -5.46
C LEU A 178 22.53 -28.63 -5.00
N GLU A 179 22.74 -27.75 -4.03
CA GLU A 179 24.06 -27.48 -3.46
C GLU A 179 24.68 -28.74 -2.85
N ALA A 180 23.91 -29.49 -2.05
CA ALA A 180 24.34 -30.76 -1.47
C ALA A 180 24.70 -31.79 -2.55
N LYS A 181 23.88 -31.94 -3.60
CA LYS A 181 24.15 -32.85 -4.73
C LYS A 181 25.41 -32.48 -5.50
N ILE A 182 25.67 -31.19 -5.71
CA ILE A 182 26.89 -30.72 -6.38
C ILE A 182 28.11 -31.07 -5.53
N GLU A 183 28.06 -30.81 -4.23
CA GLU A 183 29.16 -31.13 -3.31
C GLU A 183 29.45 -32.64 -3.32
N GLU A 184 28.42 -33.47 -3.25
CA GLU A 184 28.55 -34.92 -3.30
C GLU A 184 29.18 -35.39 -4.62
N ALA A 185 28.69 -34.89 -5.76
CA ALA A 185 29.22 -35.26 -7.08
C ALA A 185 30.69 -34.85 -7.25
N VAL A 186 31.09 -33.69 -6.74
CA VAL A 186 32.48 -33.23 -6.75
C VAL A 186 33.35 -34.15 -5.89
N LYS A 187 32.90 -34.49 -4.67
CA LYS A 187 33.61 -35.41 -3.76
C LYS A 187 33.80 -36.79 -4.39
N GLN A 188 32.73 -37.39 -4.91
CA GLN A 188 32.78 -38.70 -5.57
C GLN A 188 33.79 -38.70 -6.73
N LYS A 189 33.70 -37.72 -7.63
CA LYS A 189 34.61 -37.61 -8.77
C LYS A 189 36.06 -37.39 -8.36
N LEU A 190 36.30 -36.66 -7.28
CA LEU A 190 37.64 -36.45 -6.73
C LEU A 190 38.21 -37.75 -6.15
N GLU A 191 37.41 -38.49 -5.37
CA GLU A 191 37.81 -39.81 -4.84
C GLU A 191 38.16 -40.79 -5.95
N GLU A 192 37.33 -40.87 -7.00
CA GLU A 192 37.62 -41.71 -8.17
C GLU A 192 38.98 -41.37 -8.78
N LYS A 193 39.28 -40.06 -8.95
CA LYS A 193 40.57 -39.62 -9.51
C LYS A 193 41.74 -39.94 -8.59
N ILE A 194 41.60 -39.76 -7.28
CA ILE A 194 42.63 -40.10 -6.30
C ILE A 194 42.88 -41.61 -6.30
N LYS A 195 41.82 -42.42 -6.33
CA LYS A 195 41.90 -43.88 -6.40
C LYS A 195 42.66 -44.33 -7.64
N ILE A 196 42.32 -43.82 -8.81
CA ILE A 196 43.04 -44.11 -10.07
C ILE A 196 44.53 -43.78 -9.97
N ILE A 197 44.89 -42.64 -9.35
CA ILE A 197 46.29 -42.25 -9.15
C ILE A 197 46.99 -43.25 -8.21
N ARG A 198 46.37 -43.59 -7.07
CA ARG A 198 46.94 -44.51 -6.07
C ARG A 198 47.10 -45.93 -6.61
N GLU A 199 46.20 -46.37 -7.48
CA GLU A 199 46.25 -47.70 -8.11
C GLU A 199 47.28 -47.79 -9.24
N ASN A 200 47.76 -46.65 -9.75
CA ASN A 200 48.75 -46.62 -10.83
C ASN A 200 50.10 -47.22 -10.40
N GLU A 201 50.60 -48.20 -11.16
CA GLU A 201 51.85 -48.89 -10.86
C GLU A 201 53.09 -47.98 -10.82
N LYS A 202 53.15 -46.93 -11.65
CA LYS A 202 54.25 -45.95 -11.57
C LYS A 202 54.17 -45.15 -10.28
N PHE A 203 52.96 -44.78 -9.85
CA PHE A 203 52.74 -44.04 -8.62
C PHE A 203 53.05 -44.88 -7.37
N LYS A 204 52.68 -46.17 -7.35
CA LYS A 204 52.97 -47.09 -6.23
C LYS A 204 54.46 -47.22 -5.95
N LYS A 205 55.28 -47.24 -7.01
CA LYS A 205 56.75 -47.38 -6.94
C LYS A 205 57.47 -46.12 -6.45
N LEU A 206 56.78 -44.99 -6.31
CA LEU A 206 57.38 -43.75 -5.82
C LEU A 206 57.62 -43.81 -4.31
N SER A 207 58.62 -43.06 -3.85
CA SER A 207 58.78 -42.75 -2.43
C SER A 207 57.61 -41.90 -1.92
N GLU A 208 57.32 -41.96 -0.61
CA GLU A 208 56.25 -41.15 -0.02
C GLU A 208 56.48 -39.64 -0.22
N GLU A 209 57.74 -39.19 -0.20
CA GLU A 209 58.10 -37.81 -0.50
C GLU A 209 57.72 -37.40 -1.94
N SER A 210 57.98 -38.28 -2.91
CA SER A 210 57.58 -38.04 -4.31
C SER A 210 56.06 -38.07 -4.48
N LYS A 211 55.36 -38.97 -3.77
CA LYS A 211 53.89 -39.03 -3.77
C LYS A 211 53.26 -37.76 -3.19
N ARG A 212 53.78 -37.27 -2.06
CA ARG A 212 53.36 -35.98 -1.47
C ARG A 212 53.58 -34.83 -2.44
N SER A 213 54.76 -34.74 -3.06
CA SER A 213 55.09 -33.67 -4.02
C SER A 213 54.11 -33.58 -5.20
N ILE A 214 53.63 -34.73 -5.71
CA ILE A 214 52.62 -34.75 -6.78
C ILE A 214 51.31 -34.09 -6.34
N PHE A 215 50.80 -34.46 -5.17
CA PHE A 215 49.55 -33.87 -4.65
C PHE A 215 49.73 -32.41 -4.24
N GLU A 216 50.87 -32.02 -3.66
CA GLU A 216 51.18 -30.63 -3.33
C GLU A 216 51.26 -29.74 -4.57
N SER A 217 51.86 -30.23 -5.66
CA SER A 217 51.91 -29.49 -6.92
C SER A 217 50.50 -29.27 -7.50
N THR A 218 49.61 -30.26 -7.34
CA THR A 218 48.21 -30.16 -7.77
C THR A 218 47.44 -29.18 -6.88
N LEU A 219 47.64 -29.24 -5.56
CA LEU A 219 47.06 -28.31 -4.59
C LEU A 219 47.44 -26.86 -4.92
N LYS A 220 48.73 -26.58 -5.18
CA LYS A 220 49.20 -25.24 -5.58
C LYS A 220 48.48 -24.71 -6.82
N ARG A 221 48.23 -25.57 -7.82
CA ARG A 221 47.49 -25.19 -9.04
C ARG A 221 46.03 -24.88 -8.77
N ILE A 222 45.37 -25.64 -7.87
CA ILE A 222 43.98 -25.40 -7.48
C ILE A 222 43.85 -24.08 -6.74
N VAL A 223 44.72 -23.84 -5.75
CA VAL A 223 44.76 -22.58 -4.98
C VAL A 223 44.96 -21.38 -5.90
N ALA A 224 45.95 -21.42 -6.81
CA ALA A 224 46.18 -20.32 -7.75
C ALA A 224 44.95 -20.05 -8.65
N LYS A 225 44.27 -21.10 -9.13
CA LYS A 225 43.04 -20.94 -9.92
C LYS A 225 41.90 -20.35 -9.10
N LYS A 226 41.78 -20.72 -7.83
CA LYS A 226 40.79 -20.17 -6.89
C LYS A 226 41.02 -18.68 -6.68
N GLU A 227 42.25 -18.29 -6.34
CA GLU A 227 42.64 -16.90 -6.09
C GLU A 227 42.39 -15.99 -7.31
N ILE A 228 42.62 -16.49 -8.53
CA ILE A 228 42.29 -15.76 -9.76
C ILE A 228 40.79 -15.45 -9.83
N LEU A 229 39.94 -16.42 -9.51
CA LEU A 229 38.49 -16.23 -9.52
C LEU A 229 38.01 -15.32 -8.38
N GLU A 230 38.66 -15.37 -7.22
CA GLU A 230 38.34 -14.53 -6.06
C GLU A 230 38.60 -13.04 -6.32
N LYS A 231 39.55 -12.70 -7.21
CA LYS A 231 39.89 -11.32 -7.58
C LYS A 231 38.94 -10.70 -8.61
N ILE A 232 38.02 -11.47 -9.20
CA ILE A 232 37.04 -10.94 -10.15
C ILE A 232 36.03 -10.07 -9.39
N GLU A 233 35.91 -8.79 -9.78
CA GLU A 233 34.84 -7.91 -9.31
C GLU A 233 33.50 -8.29 -9.95
N ASN A 234 32.38 -8.12 -9.23
CA ASN A 234 31.03 -8.46 -9.69
C ASN A 234 30.89 -9.92 -10.18
N LYS A 235 31.27 -10.88 -9.34
CA LYS A 235 31.23 -12.31 -9.64
C LYS A 235 29.83 -12.76 -10.04
N THR A 236 29.75 -13.47 -11.16
CA THR A 236 28.53 -14.19 -11.54
C THR A 236 28.32 -15.40 -10.62
N SER A 237 27.08 -15.90 -10.54
CA SER A 237 26.76 -17.12 -9.79
C SER A 237 27.60 -18.33 -10.22
N ILE A 238 27.97 -18.41 -11.50
CA ILE A 238 28.84 -19.46 -12.05
C ILE A 238 30.26 -19.35 -11.49
N VAL A 239 30.81 -18.13 -11.40
CA VAL A 239 32.14 -17.91 -10.82
C VAL A 239 32.13 -18.26 -9.34
N GLN A 240 31.10 -17.84 -8.60
CA GLN A 240 30.94 -18.18 -7.19
C GLN A 240 30.93 -19.70 -6.98
N LYS A 241 30.15 -20.44 -7.79
CA LYS A 241 30.10 -21.90 -7.70
C LYS A 241 31.43 -22.58 -8.04
N LYS A 242 32.19 -22.05 -9.00
CA LYS A 242 33.54 -22.56 -9.30
C LYS A 242 34.50 -22.39 -8.12
N ILE A 243 34.40 -21.29 -7.39
CA ILE A 243 35.21 -21.05 -6.18
C ILE A 243 34.87 -22.11 -5.12
N GLU A 244 33.59 -22.34 -4.82
CA GLU A 244 33.15 -23.37 -3.86
C GLU A 244 33.64 -24.77 -4.25
N VAL A 245 33.59 -25.13 -5.54
CA VAL A 245 34.14 -26.40 -6.04
C VAL A 245 35.63 -26.51 -5.75
N TYR A 246 36.40 -25.43 -5.96
CA TYR A 246 37.83 -25.43 -5.64
C TYR A 246 38.09 -25.57 -4.13
N GLU A 247 37.25 -25.01 -3.26
CA GLU A 247 37.39 -25.17 -1.80
C GLU A 247 37.23 -26.63 -1.36
N ILE A 248 36.23 -27.33 -1.92
CA ILE A 248 36.00 -28.75 -1.67
C ILE A 248 37.23 -29.56 -2.09
N VAL A 249 37.75 -29.30 -3.30
CA VAL A 249 38.93 -29.99 -3.84
C VAL A 249 40.18 -29.69 -3.02
N GLU A 250 40.40 -28.43 -2.67
CA GLU A 250 41.54 -27.97 -1.87
C GLU A 250 41.56 -28.67 -0.50
N LYS A 251 40.44 -28.66 0.21
CA LYS A 251 40.30 -29.31 1.53
C LYS A 251 40.65 -30.79 1.44
N ARG A 252 40.10 -31.49 0.45
CA ARG A 252 40.32 -32.93 0.32
C ARG A 252 41.75 -33.28 -0.09
N LEU A 253 42.36 -32.51 -0.98
CA LEU A 253 43.78 -32.70 -1.34
C LEU A 253 44.70 -32.51 -0.12
N LYS A 254 44.42 -31.54 0.76
CA LYS A 254 45.17 -31.35 2.02
C LYS A 254 45.06 -32.57 2.93
N GLU A 255 43.88 -33.18 3.06
CA GLU A 255 43.70 -34.42 3.84
C GLU A 255 44.49 -35.59 3.26
N VAL A 256 44.47 -35.76 1.93
CA VAL A 256 45.22 -36.80 1.22
C VAL A 256 46.72 -36.65 1.47
N ILE A 257 47.26 -35.44 1.35
CA ILE A 257 48.68 -35.14 1.60
C ILE A 257 49.07 -35.46 3.05
N LYS A 258 48.22 -35.14 4.02
CA LYS A 258 48.47 -35.49 5.43
C LYS A 258 48.48 -36.99 5.70
N SER A 259 47.75 -37.77 4.89
CA SER A 259 47.59 -39.23 5.05
C SER A 259 48.67 -40.09 4.38
N LEU A 260 49.54 -39.50 3.56
CA LEU A 260 50.66 -40.16 2.88
C LEU A 260 51.92 -40.08 3.75
#